data_AF-A0AAT9M3G4-F1
#
_entry.id   AF-A0AAT9M3G4-F1
#
_cell.length_a   1.000
_cell.length_b   1.000
_cell.length_c   1.000
_cell.angle_alpha   90.00
_cell.angle_beta   90.00
_cell.angle_gamma   90.00
#
_symmetry.space_group_name_H-M   'P 1'
#
loop_
_entity.id
_entity.type
_entity.pdbx_description
1 polymer ?
#
loop_
_entity_poly.entity_id
_entity_poly.type
_entity_poly.pdbx_seq_one_letter_code
_entity_poly.pdbx_strand_id
1 'polypeptide(L)'
;MTMRLPHGGAPRGLCPNGMVRTTGWLQIGRTPISSGLWAVLAGFFLTIPFGLPWLPWLAAALAFTGWKVWTLRVQPSSRVVNLESKPVAELLPGDWFRPYGSAGPVAEVEALQLDRSGWLHVWVHGGRELTMAPDYPVRRVEIRN
;
A
#
# COMPACT_ATOMS: atom_id res chain seq x y z
N MET A 1 6.02 13.64 16.35
CA MET A 1 6.90 12.57 16.85
C MET A 1 7.39 11.76 15.66
N THR A 2 8.65 11.32 15.66
CA THR A 2 9.23 10.53 14.57
C THR A 2 8.88 9.06 14.77
N MET A 3 8.12 8.49 13.84
CA MET A 3 7.78 7.07 13.78
C MET A 3 9.05 6.20 13.75
N ARG A 4 9.14 5.23 14.66
CA ARG A 4 10.30 4.33 14.78
C ARG A 4 9.86 2.87 14.79
N LEU A 5 10.60 2.04 14.08
CA LEU A 5 10.47 0.58 14.14
C LEU A 5 10.86 0.08 15.55
N PRO A 6 10.48 -1.16 15.93
CA PRO A 6 10.87 -1.76 17.21
C PRO A 6 12.39 -1.73 17.49
N HIS A 7 13.21 -1.72 16.44
CA HIS A 7 14.68 -1.64 16.52
C HIS A 7 15.22 -0.19 16.51
N GLY A 8 14.36 0.82 16.66
CA GLY A 8 14.72 2.23 16.82
C GLY A 8 14.99 3.01 15.52
N GLY A 9 15.07 2.34 14.36
CA GLY A 9 15.26 2.98 13.05
C GLY A 9 13.97 3.52 12.44
N ALA A 10 14.07 4.52 11.56
CA ALA A 10 12.92 4.97 10.76
C ALA A 10 12.61 3.95 9.65
N PRO A 11 11.32 3.67 9.34
CA PRO A 11 10.96 2.81 8.21
C PRO A 11 11.47 3.42 6.89
N ARG A 12 12.02 2.58 6.00
CA ARG A 12 12.37 3.07 4.65
C ARG A 12 11.11 3.42 3.87
N GLY A 13 11.11 4.58 3.22
CA GLY A 13 9.94 5.06 2.47
C GLY A 13 8.83 5.67 3.34
N LEU A 14 9.14 6.09 4.56
CA LEU A 14 8.25 6.93 5.37
C LEU A 14 7.95 8.25 4.62
N CYS A 15 6.67 8.51 4.38
CA CYS A 15 6.19 9.73 3.75
C CYS A 15 5.90 10.83 4.80
N PRO A 16 5.82 12.11 4.39
CA PRO A 16 5.47 13.22 5.30
C PRO A 16 4.10 13.09 5.98
N ASN A 17 3.20 12.26 5.43
CA ASN A 17 1.89 11.95 6.01
C ASN A 17 1.91 10.69 6.90
N GLY A 18 3.10 10.21 7.25
CA GLY A 18 3.37 9.08 8.16
C GLY A 18 3.00 7.69 7.64
N MET A 19 2.57 7.56 6.39
CA MET A 19 2.49 6.26 5.73
C MET A 19 3.87 5.76 5.31
N VAL A 20 4.09 4.47 5.38
CA VAL A 20 5.29 3.81 4.86
C VAL A 20 4.99 3.24 3.48
N ARG A 21 5.71 3.71 2.47
CA ARG A 21 5.62 3.17 1.10
C ARG A 21 6.14 1.74 1.09
N THR A 22 5.25 0.83 0.72
CA THR A 22 5.64 -0.51 0.29
C THR A 22 5.86 -0.53 -1.21
N THR A 23 6.58 -1.53 -1.69
CA THR A 23 6.88 -1.67 -3.11
C THR A 23 5.64 -1.68 -3.99
N GLY A 24 5.80 -1.10 -5.18
CA GLY A 24 4.79 -1.15 -6.21
C GLY A 24 3.82 0.03 -6.26
N TRP A 25 4.08 1.14 -5.57
CA TRP A 25 3.17 2.30 -5.59
C TRP A 25 3.89 3.60 -5.92
N LEU A 26 3.23 4.41 -6.74
CA LEU A 26 3.50 5.83 -6.93
C LEU A 26 2.52 6.61 -6.05
N GLN A 27 3.01 7.54 -5.24
CA GLN A 27 2.13 8.43 -4.48
C GLN A 27 2.05 9.77 -5.20
N ILE A 28 0.88 10.12 -5.73
CA ILE A 28 0.60 11.44 -6.31
C ILE A 28 -0.29 12.18 -5.30
N GLY A 29 0.30 13.15 -4.58
CA GLY A 29 -0.37 13.84 -3.49
C GLY A 29 -0.81 12.90 -2.37
N ARG A 30 -2.12 12.81 -2.13
CA ARG A 30 -2.75 11.94 -1.10
C ARG A 30 -3.20 10.58 -1.65
N THR A 31 -3.14 10.40 -2.97
CA THR A 31 -3.68 9.23 -3.66
C THR A 31 -2.58 8.21 -3.96
N PRO A 32 -2.63 7.00 -3.37
CA PRO A 32 -1.74 5.92 -3.76
C PRO A 32 -2.20 5.32 -5.09
N ILE A 33 -1.31 5.30 -6.08
CA ILE A 33 -1.55 4.69 -7.40
C ILE A 33 -0.58 3.53 -7.58
N SER A 34 -1.09 2.38 -8.01
CA SER A 34 -0.25 1.22 -8.28
C SER A 34 0.69 1.54 -9.45
N SER A 35 2.00 1.45 -9.23
CA SER A 35 2.99 1.53 -10.32
C SER A 35 2.90 0.34 -11.28
N GLY A 36 2.23 -0.75 -10.86
CA GLY A 36 1.94 -1.88 -11.73
C GLY A 36 0.90 -1.54 -12.79
N LEU A 37 -0.04 -0.64 -12.48
CA LEU A 37 -0.97 -0.11 -13.49
C LEU A 37 -0.21 0.63 -14.59
N TRP A 38 0.78 1.45 -14.21
CA TRP A 38 1.63 2.13 -15.19
C TRP A 38 2.44 1.16 -16.04
N ALA A 39 2.96 0.08 -15.44
CA ALA A 39 3.65 -0.97 -16.20
C ALA A 39 2.72 -1.66 -17.22
N VAL A 40 1.49 -1.99 -16.81
CA VAL A 40 0.44 -2.57 -17.70
C VAL A 40 0.14 -1.62 -18.86
N LEU A 41 -0.16 -0.36 -18.55
CA LEU A 41 -0.51 0.65 -19.56
C LEU A 41 0.66 0.88 -20.52
N ALA A 42 1.89 0.99 -20.01
CA ALA A 42 3.08 1.14 -20.85
C ALA A 42 3.23 -0.06 -21.81
N GLY A 43 3.16 -1.29 -21.30
CA GLY A 43 3.25 -2.50 -22.13
C GLY A 43 2.16 -2.57 -23.20
N PHE A 44 0.92 -2.22 -22.83
CA PHE A 44 -0.22 -2.19 -23.75
C PHE A 44 -0.03 -1.14 -24.86
N PHE A 45 0.19 0.13 -24.50
CA PHE A 45 0.24 1.23 -25.46
C PHE A 45 1.47 1.19 -26.36
N LEU A 46 2.62 0.73 -25.85
CA LEU A 46 3.85 0.61 -26.64
C LEU A 46 3.71 -0.37 -27.81
N THR A 47 2.76 -1.31 -27.75
CA THR A 47 2.61 -2.37 -28.75
C THR A 47 1.44 -2.18 -29.72
N ILE A 48 0.65 -1.11 -29.56
CA ILE A 48 -0.42 -0.74 -30.50
C ILE A 48 0.10 -0.50 -31.93
N PRO A 49 1.24 0.18 -32.17
CA PRO A 49 1.70 0.48 -33.53
C PRO A 49 2.03 -0.75 -34.39
N PHE A 50 2.13 -1.94 -33.80
CA PHE A 50 2.49 -3.18 -34.51
C PHE A 50 1.29 -3.87 -35.18
N GLY A 51 0.06 -3.40 -34.97
CA GLY A 51 -1.13 -3.88 -35.68
C GLY A 51 -1.58 -5.32 -35.37
N LEU A 52 -0.98 -5.97 -34.38
CA LEU A 52 -1.34 -7.33 -33.96
C LEU A 52 -2.34 -7.29 -32.79
N PRO A 53 -3.56 -7.83 -32.91
CA PRO A 53 -4.62 -7.65 -31.93
C PRO A 53 -4.35 -8.32 -30.56
N TRP A 54 -3.50 -9.36 -30.52
CA TRP A 54 -3.16 -10.07 -29.29
C TRP A 54 -1.90 -9.51 -28.60
N LEU A 55 -1.06 -8.75 -29.31
CA LEU A 55 0.24 -8.30 -28.82
C LEU A 55 0.13 -7.30 -27.65
N PRO A 56 -0.80 -6.31 -27.64
CA PRO A 56 -1.02 -5.44 -26.50
C PRO A 56 -1.32 -6.17 -25.19
N TRP A 57 -2.11 -7.22 -25.26
CA TRP A 57 -2.47 -8.02 -24.08
C TRP A 57 -1.27 -8.81 -23.56
N LEU A 58 -0.50 -9.44 -24.45
CA LEU A 58 0.71 -10.17 -24.05
C LEU A 58 1.76 -9.22 -23.46
N ALA A 59 2.00 -8.07 -24.09
CA ALA A 59 2.96 -7.08 -23.63
C ALA A 59 2.56 -6.48 -22.27
N ALA A 60 1.28 -6.19 -22.06
CA ALA A 60 0.76 -5.76 -20.78
C ALA A 60 1.02 -6.80 -19.66
N ALA A 61 0.76 -8.08 -19.94
CA ALA A 61 1.00 -9.17 -18.99
C ALA A 61 2.50 -9.34 -18.68
N LEU A 62 3.37 -9.26 -19.68
CA LEU A 62 4.82 -9.34 -19.52
C LEU A 62 5.37 -8.14 -18.74
N ALA A 63 4.94 -6.92 -19.07
CA ALA A 63 5.35 -5.71 -18.37
C ALA A 63 4.94 -5.74 -16.89
N PHE A 64 3.71 -6.16 -16.59
CA PHE A 64 3.26 -6.35 -15.21
C PHE A 64 4.08 -7.41 -14.47
N THR A 65 4.36 -8.55 -15.12
CA THR A 65 5.18 -9.61 -14.54
C THR A 65 6.60 -9.13 -14.23
N GLY A 66 7.24 -8.45 -15.18
CA GLY A 66 8.57 -7.88 -15.03
C GLY A 66 8.60 -6.84 -13.91
N TRP A 67 7.63 -5.94 -13.87
CA TRP A 67 7.46 -4.97 -12.78
C TRP A 67 7.28 -5.65 -11.43
N LYS A 68 6.46 -6.70 -11.34
CA LYS A 68 6.22 -7.44 -10.10
C LYS A 68 7.48 -8.13 -9.61
N VAL A 69 8.25 -8.74 -10.51
CA VAL A 69 9.55 -9.33 -10.17
C VAL A 69 10.53 -8.25 -9.71
N TRP A 70 10.66 -7.13 -10.43
CA TRP A 70 11.55 -6.04 -10.06
C TRP A 70 11.24 -5.49 -8.67
N THR A 71 9.97 -5.16 -8.43
CA THR A 71 9.50 -4.58 -7.17
C THR A 71 9.55 -5.56 -6.00
N LEU A 72 9.35 -6.87 -6.22
CA LEU A 72 9.41 -7.86 -5.13
C LEU A 72 10.81 -8.40 -4.87
N ARG A 73 11.68 -8.51 -5.88
CA ARG A 73 12.96 -9.21 -5.79
C ARG A 73 14.18 -8.29 -5.84
N VAL A 74 14.15 -7.22 -6.64
CA VAL A 74 15.35 -6.42 -6.94
C VAL A 74 15.48 -5.22 -6.02
N GLN A 75 14.41 -4.44 -5.85
CA GLN A 75 14.48 -3.20 -5.06
C GLN A 75 13.30 -3.05 -4.09
N PRO A 76 13.19 -3.90 -3.05
CA PRO A 76 12.17 -3.77 -2.04
C PRO A 76 12.38 -2.49 -1.21
N SER A 77 11.47 -1.51 -1.28
CA SER A 77 11.56 -0.25 -0.52
C SER A 77 11.54 -0.53 1.00
N SER A 78 10.55 -1.29 1.45
CA SER A 78 10.43 -1.84 2.81
C SER A 78 9.82 -3.24 2.71
N ARG A 79 10.37 -4.22 3.42
CA ARG A 79 9.79 -5.57 3.46
C ARG A 79 8.63 -5.54 4.44
N VAL A 80 7.46 -5.91 3.96
CA VAL A 80 6.25 -5.94 4.79
C VAL A 80 5.67 -7.33 4.68
N VAL A 81 5.52 -7.99 5.82
CA VAL A 81 4.89 -9.30 5.91
C VAL A 81 3.42 -9.08 6.20
N ASN A 82 2.57 -9.57 5.31
CA ASN A 82 1.14 -9.58 5.54
C ASN A 82 0.81 -10.65 6.58
N LEU A 83 0.14 -10.24 7.64
CA LEU A 83 -0.40 -11.14 8.65
C LEU A 83 -1.86 -11.47 8.29
N GLU A 84 -2.62 -11.87 9.30
CA GLU A 84 -4.06 -12.10 9.24
C GLU A 84 -4.85 -10.86 8.79
N SER A 85 -5.98 -11.13 8.14
CA SER A 85 -6.99 -10.13 7.84
C SER A 85 -7.89 -9.99 9.06
N LYS A 86 -8.14 -8.75 9.49
CA LYS A 86 -9.05 -8.46 10.61
C LYS A 86 -9.96 -7.28 10.26
N PRO A 87 -11.16 -7.19 10.87
CA PRO A 87 -11.95 -5.97 10.84
C PRO A 87 -11.13 -4.77 11.33
N VAL A 88 -11.29 -3.62 10.70
CA VAL A 88 -10.56 -2.40 11.09
C VAL A 88 -10.87 -1.97 12.53
N ALA A 89 -12.06 -2.29 13.04
CA ALA A 89 -12.43 -2.03 14.43
C ALA A 89 -11.63 -2.86 15.46
N GLU A 90 -10.98 -3.95 15.05
CA GLU A 90 -10.14 -4.78 15.93
C GLU A 90 -8.69 -4.32 15.97
N LEU A 91 -8.31 -3.31 15.19
CA LEU A 91 -6.96 -2.75 15.27
C LEU A 91 -6.75 -2.05 16.61
N LEU A 92 -5.52 -2.07 17.10
CA LEU A 92 -5.11 -1.36 18.31
C LEU A 92 -4.12 -0.22 17.96
N PRO A 93 -4.05 0.84 18.80
CA PRO A 93 -2.96 1.80 18.71
C PRO A 93 -1.59 1.11 18.70
N GLY A 94 -0.72 1.49 17.76
CA GLY A 94 0.58 0.88 17.49
C GLY A 94 0.55 -0.28 16.47
N ASP A 95 -0.62 -0.75 16.05
CA ASP A 95 -0.71 -1.76 14.99
C ASP A 95 -0.40 -1.15 13.62
N TRP A 96 0.32 -1.92 12.81
CA TRP A 96 0.57 -1.60 11.42
C TRP A 96 -0.42 -2.33 10.52
N PHE A 97 -1.03 -1.61 9.58
CA PHE A 97 -2.02 -2.20 8.68
C PHE A 97 -1.96 -1.58 7.27
N ARG A 98 -2.53 -2.30 6.30
CA ARG A 98 -2.74 -1.80 4.94
C ARG A 98 -4.15 -1.25 4.79
N PRO A 99 -4.33 0.08 4.68
CA PRO A 99 -5.64 0.66 4.38
C PRO A 99 -6.13 0.33 2.97
N TYR A 100 -5.23 -0.02 2.03
CA TYR A 100 -5.58 -0.23 0.62
C TYR A 100 -5.14 -1.62 0.14
N GLY A 101 -5.96 -2.64 0.41
CA GLY A 101 -5.77 -4.00 -0.10
C GLY A 101 -4.47 -4.69 0.34
N SER A 102 -4.09 -5.76 -0.35
CA SER A 102 -2.99 -6.66 0.06
C SER A 102 -1.58 -6.16 -0.30
N ALA A 103 -1.48 -5.13 -1.15
CA ALA A 103 -0.22 -4.64 -1.69
C ALA A 103 0.02 -3.14 -1.44
N GLY A 104 -0.93 -2.38 -0.87
CA GLY A 104 -0.87 -0.93 -0.67
C GLY A 104 0.09 -0.43 0.42
N PRO A 105 0.27 0.90 0.54
CA PRO A 105 1.08 1.50 1.60
C PRO A 105 0.58 1.09 2.97
N VAL A 106 1.46 1.18 3.96
CA VAL A 106 1.18 0.76 5.33
C VAL A 106 1.07 2.00 6.20
N ALA A 107 0.15 1.98 7.16
CA ALA A 107 0.03 2.98 8.19
C ALA A 107 0.09 2.33 9.58
N GLU A 108 0.60 3.07 10.55
CA GLU A 108 0.47 2.71 11.97
C GLU A 108 -0.73 3.43 12.56
N VAL A 109 -1.52 2.71 13.34
CA VAL A 109 -2.66 3.28 14.04
C VAL A 109 -2.18 4.12 15.22
N GLU A 110 -2.59 5.38 15.26
CA GLU A 110 -2.37 6.26 16.42
C GLU A 110 -3.57 6.20 17.37
N ALA A 111 -4.78 6.29 16.83
CA ALA A 111 -6.02 6.20 17.60
C ALA A 111 -7.18 5.72 16.74
N LEU A 112 -8.21 5.15 17.36
CA LEU A 112 -9.47 4.78 16.73
C LEU A 112 -10.64 5.36 17.53
N GLN A 113 -11.67 5.83 16.83
CA GLN A 113 -12.92 6.25 17.46
C GLN A 113 -14.10 5.87 16.58
N LEU A 114 -15.09 5.22 17.17
CA LEU A 114 -16.36 4.95 16.51
C LEU A 114 -17.27 6.17 16.67
N ASP A 115 -17.71 6.74 15.54
CA ASP A 115 -18.68 7.83 15.55
C ASP A 115 -20.10 7.31 15.78
N ARG A 116 -20.99 8.20 16.24
CA ARG A 116 -22.41 7.92 16.44
C ARG A 116 -23.13 7.49 15.16
N SER A 117 -22.61 7.86 13.99
CA SER A 117 -23.12 7.42 12.69
C SER A 117 -22.74 5.97 12.33
N GLY A 118 -21.92 5.29 13.16
CA GLY A 118 -21.43 3.93 12.90
C GLY A 118 -20.18 3.86 12.00
N TRP A 119 -19.56 4.99 11.66
CA TRP A 119 -18.30 5.02 10.93
C TRP A 119 -17.11 5.03 11.90
N LEU A 120 -16.04 4.33 11.55
CA LEU A 120 -14.82 4.31 12.35
C LEU A 120 -13.83 5.34 11.80
N HIS A 121 -13.39 6.25 12.68
CA HIS A 121 -12.32 7.19 12.41
C HIS A 121 -11.01 6.59 12.92
N VAL A 122 -10.07 6.39 11.99
CA VAL A 122 -8.74 5.85 12.27
C VAL A 122 -7.73 6.97 12.04
N TRP A 123 -7.14 7.49 13.11
CA TRP A 123 -6.01 8.38 13.01
C TRP A 123 -4.76 7.54 12.85
N VAL A 124 -4.02 7.83 11.79
CA VAL A 124 -2.73 7.18 11.55
C VAL A 124 -1.62 8.11 11.96
N HIS A 125 -0.54 7.50 12.45
CA HIS A 125 0.63 8.26 12.84
C HIS A 125 1.14 9.07 11.64
N GLY A 126 1.34 10.38 11.83
CA GLY A 126 1.59 11.34 10.74
C GLY A 126 0.42 12.27 10.40
N GLY A 127 -0.67 12.22 11.17
CA GLY A 127 -1.74 13.22 11.16
C GLY A 127 -2.77 13.04 10.05
N ARG A 128 -2.82 11.86 9.42
CA ARG A 128 -3.87 11.53 8.46
C ARG A 128 -5.01 10.81 9.18
N GLU A 129 -6.23 11.13 8.78
CA GLU A 129 -7.45 10.46 9.23
C GLU A 129 -8.02 9.61 8.09
N LEU A 130 -8.47 8.41 8.42
CA LEU A 130 -9.16 7.50 7.52
C LEU A 130 -10.54 7.17 8.11
N THR A 131 -11.59 7.39 7.34
CA THR A 131 -12.95 6.96 7.69
C THR A 131 -13.23 5.64 7.01
N MET A 132 -13.54 4.60 7.79
CA MET A 132 -13.77 3.24 7.29
C MET A 132 -14.98 2.62 7.98
N ALA A 133 -15.64 1.68 7.30
CA ALA A 133 -16.67 0.86 7.94
C ALA A 133 -16.03 -0.04 9.00
N PRO A 134 -16.61 -0.24 10.20
CA PRO A 134 -15.98 -1.00 11.29
C PRO A 134 -15.60 -2.44 10.92
N ASP A 135 -16.39 -3.06 10.05
CA ASP A 135 -16.24 -4.41 9.52
C ASP A 135 -15.34 -4.48 8.28
N TYR A 136 -14.85 -3.34 7.77
CA TYR A 136 -14.01 -3.30 6.58
C TYR A 136 -12.74 -4.15 6.81
N PRO A 137 -12.49 -5.17 5.97
CA PRO A 137 -11.37 -6.06 6.18
C PRO A 137 -10.06 -5.37 5.81
N VAL A 138 -9.17 -5.25 6.80
CA VAL A 138 -7.82 -4.73 6.62
C VAL A 138 -6.81 -5.82 6.92
N ARG A 139 -5.65 -5.75 6.26
CA ARG A 139 -4.53 -6.64 6.57
C ARG A 139 -3.62 -5.99 7.58
N ARG A 140 -3.48 -6.63 8.75
CA ARG A 140 -2.39 -6.32 9.66
C ARG A 140 -1.08 -6.72 9.01
N VAL A 141 -0.03 -5.97 9.30
CA VAL A 141 1.28 -6.24 8.73
C VAL A 141 2.39 -6.04 9.75
N GLU A 142 3.52 -6.64 9.45
CA GLU A 142 4.76 -6.43 10.18
C GLU A 142 5.78 -5.82 9.21
N ILE A 143 6.38 -4.69 9.57
CA ILE A 143 7.46 -4.09 8.79
C ILE A 143 8.80 -4.72 9.22
N ARG A 144 9.49 -5.34 8.26
CA ARG A 144 10.83 -5.91 8.40
C ARG A 144 11.81 -5.06 7.60
N ASN A 145 12.99 -4.78 8.17
CA ASN A 145 14.06 -4.05 7.49
C ASN A 145 14.89 -4.94 6.54
#